data_AF-A0AA41SLI2-F1
#
_entry.id   AF-A0AA41SLI2-F1
#
_cell.length_a   1.000
_cell.length_b   1.000
_cell.length_c   1.000
_cell.angle_alpha   90.00
_cell.angle_beta   90.00
_cell.angle_gamma   90.00
#
_symmetry.space_group_name_H-M   'P 1'
#
loop_
_entity.id
_entity.type
_entity.pdbx_description
1 polymer ?
#
loop_
_entity_poly.entity_id
_entity_poly.type
_entity_poly.pdbx_seq_one_letter_code
_entity_poly.pdbx_strand_id
1 'polypeptide(L)' 'MSSACVVFILDEMRKDSIKEGKSTTGEGLEWGVLFGFGPGITVETVVLHSVPTV' A
#
# COMPACT_ATOMS: atom_id res chain seq x y z
N MET A 1 -13.68 8.19 -6.90
CA MET A 1 -12.54 7.61 -6.15
C MET A 1 -12.78 7.87 -4.66
N SER A 2 -13.58 7.04 -3.99
CA SER A 2 -13.84 7.18 -2.55
C SER A 2 -13.28 5.94 -1.83
N SER A 3 -13.93 4.78 -1.96
CA SER A 3 -13.40 3.52 -1.42
C SER A 3 -12.24 2.93 -2.24
N ALA A 4 -12.25 3.11 -3.57
CA ALA A 4 -11.25 2.51 -4.45
C ALA A 4 -9.84 3.14 -4.36
N CYS A 5 -9.68 4.32 -3.74
CA CYS A 5 -8.40 5.06 -3.71
C CYS A 5 -7.24 4.20 -3.21
N VAL A 6 -7.47 3.47 -2.12
CA VAL A 6 -6.43 2.66 -1.49
C VAL A 6 -5.96 1.52 -2.39
N VAL A 7 -6.84 0.98 -3.25
CA VAL A 7 -6.47 -0.06 -4.21
C VAL A 7 -5.54 0.50 -5.29
N PHE A 8 -5.81 1.71 -5.79
CA PHE A 8 -4.93 2.38 -6.75
C PHE A 8 -3.58 2.77 -6.13
N ILE A 9 -3.57 3.23 -4.88
CA ILE A 9 -2.32 3.54 -4.17
C ILE A 9 -1.45 2.28 -4.02
N LEU A 10 -2.05 1.15 -3.62
CA LEU A 10 -1.32 -0.13 -3.54
C LEU A 10 -0.83 -0.61 -4.91
N ASP A 11 -1.61 -0.39 -5.97
CA ASP A 11 -1.23 -0.74 -7.33
C ASP A 11 -0.06 0.10 -7.85
N GLU A 12 -0.04 1.39 -7.55
CA GLU A 12 1.07 2.27 -7.94
C GLU A 12 2.33 1.95 -7.12
N MET A 13 2.21 1.83 -5.79
CA MET A 13 3.33 1.48 -4.89
C MET A 13 4.07 0.21 -5.35
N ARG A 14 3.33 -0.87 -5.67
CA ARG A 14 3.98 -2.11 -6.14
C ARG A 14 4.62 -1.93 -7.51
N LYS A 15 4.02 -1.15 -8.42
CA LYS A 15 4.54 -0.93 -9.77
C LYS A 15 5.81 -0.12 -9.74
N ASP A 16 5.83 0.95 -8.95
CA ASP A 16 7.01 1.79 -8.75
C ASP A 16 8.13 1.02 -8.04
N SER A 17 7.80 0.21 -7.03
CA SER A 17 8.78 -0.66 -6.37
C SER A 17 9.49 -1.59 -7.35
N ILE A 18 8.75 -2.20 -8.28
CA ILE A 18 9.32 -3.06 -9.34
C ILE A 18 10.13 -2.23 -10.33
N LYS A 19 9.60 -1.09 -10.79
CA LYS A 19 10.25 -0.19 -11.76
C LYS A 19 11.58 0.35 -11.25
N GLU A 20 11.67 0.64 -9.95
CA GLU A 20 12.89 1.13 -9.30
C GLU A 20 13.83 0.00 -8.81
N GLY A 21 13.45 -1.27 -8.98
CA GLY A 21 14.26 -2.41 -8.54
C GLY A 21 14.40 -2.53 -7.02
N LYS A 22 13.37 -2.11 -6.26
CA LYS A 22 13.32 -2.30 -4.80
C LYS A 22 13.21 -3.79 -4.48
N SER A 23 13.64 -4.19 -3.29
CA SER A 23 13.65 -5.59 -2.82
C SER A 23 12.26 -6.16 -2.50
N THR A 24 11.25 -5.31 -2.26
CA THR A 24 9.89 -5.72 -1.89
C THR A 24 8.85 -4.85 -2.60
N THR A 25 7.60 -5.33 -2.66
CA THR A 25 6.45 -4.58 -3.18
C THR A 25 6.07 -3.36 -2.34
N GLY A 26 6.64 -3.23 -1.13
CA GLY A 26 6.43 -2.11 -0.20
C GLY A 26 7.64 -1.18 -0.18
N GLU A 27 8.11 -0.75 -1.35
CA GLU A 27 9.22 0.20 -1.52
C GLU A 27 10.56 -0.28 -0.93
N GLY A 28 10.73 -1.59 -0.75
CA GLY A 28 11.91 -2.20 -0.13
C GLY A 28 11.81 -2.37 1.39
N LEU A 29 10.69 -2.01 2.00
CA LEU A 29 10.38 -2.22 3.42
C LEU A 29 9.57 -3.50 3.62
N GLU A 30 9.63 -4.09 4.81
CA GLU A 30 8.90 -5.33 5.16
C GLU A 30 7.45 -5.07 5.59
N TRP A 31 7.23 -4.01 6.38
CA TRP A 31 5.94 -3.70 7.00
C TRP A 31 5.43 -2.33 6.56
N GLY A 32 4.11 -2.24 6.38
CA GLY A 32 3.41 -1.00 6.06
C GLY A 32 2.07 -0.89 6.76
N VAL A 33 1.44 0.27 6.64
CA VAL A 33 0.08 0.53 7.15
C VAL A 33 -0.76 1.20 6.08
N LEU A 34 -2.01 0.76 5.96
CA LEU A 34 -3.04 1.39 5.13
C LEU A 34 -4.10 2.01 6.03
N PHE A 35 -4.47 3.25 5.71
CA PHE A 35 -5.55 3.97 6.38
C PHE A 35 -6.72 4.23 5.43
N GLY A 36 -7.91 3.85 5.86
CA GLY A 36 -9.18 4.27 5.28
C GLY A 36 -9.86 5.29 6.18
N PHE A 37 -10.34 6.40 5.61
CA PHE A 37 -11.06 7.45 6.34
C PHE A 37 -12.50 7.54 5.82
N GLY A 38 -13.47 7.28 6.70
CA GLY A 38 -14.90 7.30 6.38
C GLY A 38 -15.65 8.47 7.03
N PRO A 39 -16.93 8.69 6.68
CA PRO A 39 -17.77 9.69 7.33
C PRO A 39 -17.81 9.55 8.87
N GLY A 40 -17.90 10.68 9.56
CA GLY A 40 -17.83 10.75 11.02
C GLY A 40 -16.38 10.77 11.51
N ILE A 41 -16.02 9.78 12.34
CA ILE A 41 -14.65 9.62 12.89
C ILE A 41 -14.08 8.22 12.62
N THR A 42 -14.61 7.53 11.61
CA THR A 42 -14.23 6.14 11.31
C THR A 42 -12.85 6.08 10.66
N VAL A 43 -11.96 5.28 11.25
CA VAL A 43 -10.64 4.96 10.70
C VAL A 43 -10.51 3.45 10.56
N GLU A 44 -10.24 2.98 9.35
CA GLU A 44 -9.85 1.61 9.07
C GLU A 44 -8.32 1.54 9.03
N THR A 45 -7.71 0.65 9.81
CA THR A 45 -6.26 0.49 9.86
C THR A 45 -5.90 -0.95 9.54
N VAL A 46 -5.13 -1.16 8.47
CA VAL A 46 -4.67 -2.48 8.05
C VAL A 46 -3.16 -2.52 8.09
N VAL A 47 -2.60 -3.50 8.80
CA VAL A 47 -1.15 -3.81 8.76
C VAL A 47 -0.88 -4.63 7.51
N LEU A 48 0.15 -4.24 6.76
CA LEU A 48 0.57 -4.88 5.52
C LEU A 48 1.94 -5.52 5.70
N HIS A 49 2.10 -6.73 5.18
CA HIS A 49 3.40 -7.36 4.96
C HIS A 49 3.71 -7.31 3.47
N SER A 50 4.91 -6.85 3.11
CA SER A 50 5.34 -6.78 1.72
C SER A 50 5.84 -8.13 1.22
N VAL A 51 5.90 -8.27 -0.10
CA VAL A 51 6.39 -9.50 -0.75
C VAL A 51 7.67 -9.18 -1.52
N PRO A 52 8.67 -10.08 -1.57
CA PRO A 52 9.84 -9.91 -2.44
C PRO A 52 9.45 -9.67 -3.91
N THR A 53 10.18 -8.79 -4.60
CA THR A 53 9.97 -8.46 -6.03
C THR A 53 10.69 -9.40 -6.99
N VAL A 54 11.58 -10.26 -6.47
CA VAL A 54 12.38 -11.28 -7.16
C VAL A 54 12.42 -12.58 -6.37
#